data_AF-F2L2E2-F1
#
_entry.id   AF-F2L2E2-F1
#
_cell.length_a   1.000
_cell.length_b   1.000
_cell.length_c   1.000
_cell.angle_alpha   90.00
_cell.angle_beta   90.00
_cell.angle_gamma   90.00
#
_symmetry.space_group_name_H-M   'P 1'
#
loop_
_entity.id
_entity.type
_entity.pdbx_description
1 polymer ?
#
loop_
_entity_poly.entity_id
_entity_poly.type
_entity_poly.pdbx_seq_one_letter_code
_entity_poly.pdbx_strand_id
1 'polypeptide(L)'
;MPSYLAGLASVLRTIGVGLAESVAVAAASTFLSLLLSPFHVVIYTARRRVYYPAFGVMYVFGIPIPVPQIAVQEQIARLAVNIGGALIPLILSTYIFAKLPALYMLGTVLAALAASVAVYFMSRVVPGVGVVTPGFLPPIVAFLFSLWAGRLTPAVAYIIGVYGTLLGADVYNIRKILAQMPPLASIGGAGVWDGIYLTGIMAATLGLLFR
;
A
#
# COMPACT_ATOMS: atom_id res chain seq x y z
N MET A 1 -0.91 -7.21 -19.37
CA MET A 1 -2.03 -8.02 -18.82
C MET A 1 -1.77 -9.52 -18.91
N PRO A 2 -1.46 -10.12 -20.08
CA PRO A 2 -1.23 -11.58 -20.17
C PRO A 2 -0.01 -12.06 -19.37
N SER A 3 1.06 -11.26 -19.34
CA SER A 3 2.28 -11.55 -18.59
C SER A 3 2.10 -11.58 -17.07
N TYR A 4 1.17 -10.78 -16.55
CA TYR A 4 0.90 -10.69 -15.12
C TYR A 4 0.11 -11.90 -14.59
N LEU A 5 -0.95 -12.28 -15.30
CA LEU A 5 -1.73 -13.47 -14.99
C LEU A 5 -0.87 -14.72 -15.03
N ALA A 6 0.00 -14.85 -16.05
CA ALA A 6 0.95 -15.94 -16.15
C ALA A 6 1.96 -15.96 -14.99
N GLY A 7 2.47 -14.79 -14.60
CA GLY A 7 3.36 -14.63 -13.44
C GLY A 7 2.71 -15.10 -12.14
N LEU A 8 1.52 -14.58 -11.81
CA LEU A 8 0.79 -15.01 -10.61
C LEU A 8 0.36 -16.48 -10.65
N ALA A 9 -0.07 -16.98 -11.80
CA ALA A 9 -0.40 -18.41 -11.93
C ALA A 9 0.83 -19.26 -11.63
N SER A 10 2.01 -18.87 -12.12
CA SER A 10 3.26 -19.59 -11.83
C SER A 10 3.67 -19.50 -10.35
N VAL A 11 3.40 -18.37 -9.68
CA VAL A 11 3.57 -18.22 -8.23
C VAL A 11 2.71 -19.23 -7.47
N LEU A 12 1.42 -19.32 -7.80
CA LEU A 12 0.49 -20.26 -7.17
C LEU A 12 0.88 -21.73 -7.45
N ARG A 13 1.43 -22.01 -8.63
CA ARG A 13 1.97 -23.34 -8.95
C ARG A 13 3.15 -23.73 -8.05
N THR A 14 3.96 -22.75 -7.60
CA THR A 14 5.10 -23.05 -6.72
C THR A 14 4.70 -23.50 -5.32
N ILE A 15 3.48 -23.19 -4.89
CA ILE A 15 2.90 -23.67 -3.62
C ILE A 15 1.98 -24.89 -3.81
N GLY A 16 2.03 -25.54 -4.98
CA GLY A 16 1.32 -26.80 -5.23
C GLY A 16 -0.14 -26.66 -5.66
N VAL A 17 -0.62 -25.46 -5.99
CA VAL A 17 -2.00 -25.26 -6.48
C VAL A 17 -2.16 -25.87 -7.88
N GLY A 18 -3.33 -26.45 -8.17
CA GLY A 18 -3.63 -27.03 -9.48
C GLY A 18 -3.50 -26.00 -10.61
N LEU A 19 -3.30 -26.45 -11.86
CA LEU A 19 -3.14 -25.52 -13.00
C LEU A 19 -4.40 -24.67 -13.22
N ALA A 20 -5.57 -25.31 -13.30
CA ALA A 20 -6.84 -24.62 -13.52
C ALA A 20 -7.14 -23.62 -12.39
N GLU A 21 -6.94 -24.05 -11.14
CA GLU A 21 -7.11 -23.19 -9.95
C GLU A 21 -6.13 -22.02 -9.94
N SER A 22 -4.86 -22.26 -10.28
CA SER A 22 -3.84 -21.21 -10.32
C SER A 22 -4.18 -20.13 -11.34
N VAL A 23 -4.61 -20.55 -12.53
CA VAL A 23 -5.04 -19.64 -13.60
C VAL A 23 -6.31 -18.89 -13.20
N ALA A 24 -7.30 -19.57 -12.62
CA ALA A 24 -8.54 -18.96 -12.18
C ALA A 24 -8.32 -17.92 -11.07
N VAL A 25 -7.53 -18.24 -10.04
CA VAL A 25 -7.21 -17.31 -8.95
C VAL A 25 -6.38 -16.13 -9.46
N ALA A 26 -5.38 -16.36 -10.30
CA ALA A 26 -4.59 -15.28 -10.89
C ALA A 26 -5.43 -14.37 -11.80
N ALA A 27 -6.34 -14.94 -12.59
CA ALA A 27 -7.28 -14.17 -13.41
C ALA A 27 -8.20 -13.34 -12.50
N ALA A 28 -8.84 -13.97 -11.52
CA ALA A 28 -9.74 -13.32 -10.60
C ALA A 28 -9.04 -12.18 -9.85
N SER A 29 -7.85 -12.40 -9.29
CA SER A 29 -7.10 -11.34 -8.60
C SER A 29 -6.77 -10.19 -9.54
N THR A 30 -6.36 -10.48 -10.79
CA THR A 30 -6.06 -9.45 -11.79
C THR A 30 -7.29 -8.60 -12.12
N PHE A 31 -8.37 -9.25 -12.53
CA PHE A 31 -9.56 -8.56 -13.01
C PHE A 31 -10.28 -7.85 -11.88
N LEU A 32 -10.39 -8.48 -10.70
CA LEU A 32 -10.98 -7.84 -9.54
C LEU A 32 -10.12 -6.67 -9.05
N SER A 33 -8.78 -6.78 -9.07
CA SER A 33 -7.93 -5.65 -8.70
C SER A 33 -8.11 -4.46 -9.63
N LEU A 34 -8.22 -4.69 -10.93
CA LEU A 34 -8.50 -3.62 -11.90
C LEU A 34 -9.88 -3.02 -11.68
N LEU A 35 -10.91 -3.87 -11.63
CA LEU A 35 -12.30 -3.44 -11.50
C LEU A 35 -12.55 -2.69 -10.19
N LEU A 36 -11.90 -3.12 -9.10
CA LEU A 36 -12.10 -2.56 -7.76
C LEU A 36 -11.10 -1.46 -7.39
N SER A 37 -10.17 -1.10 -8.28
CA SER A 37 -9.22 0.00 -8.07
C SER A 37 -9.88 1.38 -7.84
N PRO A 38 -11.06 1.72 -8.38
CA PRO A 38 -11.72 3.00 -8.07
C PRO A 38 -12.33 3.09 -6.67
N PHE A 39 -12.44 1.96 -5.95
CA PHE A 39 -13.15 1.90 -4.68
C PHE A 39 -12.18 1.95 -3.51
N HIS A 40 -12.48 2.82 -2.55
CA HIS A 40 -11.68 3.06 -1.35
C HIS A 40 -12.55 2.95 -0.11
N VAL A 41 -12.09 2.21 0.89
CA VAL A 41 -12.79 2.02 2.16
C VAL A 41 -12.13 2.92 3.21
N VAL A 42 -12.87 3.89 3.76
CA VAL A 42 -12.37 4.75 4.84
C VAL A 42 -12.27 3.93 6.12
N ILE A 43 -11.06 3.84 6.67
CA ILE A 43 -10.77 3.09 7.90
C ILE A 43 -10.60 4.00 9.12
N TYR A 44 -10.26 5.27 8.92
CA TYR A 44 -10.00 6.22 10.00
C TYR A 44 -10.26 7.66 9.58
N THR A 45 -10.74 8.51 10.51
CA THR A 45 -10.96 9.93 10.29
C THR A 45 -10.32 10.74 11.41
N ALA A 46 -9.35 11.60 11.05
CA ALA A 46 -8.75 12.58 11.95
C ALA A 46 -9.44 13.94 11.81
N ARG A 47 -9.53 14.67 12.93
CA ARG A 47 -10.10 16.02 12.99
C ARG A 47 -9.14 16.93 13.74
N ARG A 48 -8.86 18.11 13.19
CA ARG A 48 -8.03 19.14 13.83
C ARG A 48 -8.74 20.48 13.72
N ARG A 49 -8.98 21.14 14.86
CA ARG A 49 -9.47 22.51 14.88
C ARG A 49 -8.28 23.46 14.80
N VAL A 50 -8.30 24.34 13.81
CA VAL A 50 -7.29 25.39 13.62
C VAL A 50 -7.98 26.72 13.89
N TYR A 51 -7.41 27.47 14.83
CA TYR A 51 -7.84 28.82 15.16
C TYR A 51 -7.00 29.80 14.33
N TYR A 52 -7.65 30.73 13.64
CA TYR A 52 -6.95 31.81 12.94
C TYR A 52 -7.62 33.14 13.20
N PRO A 53 -6.83 34.24 13.21
CA PRO A 53 -7.39 35.57 13.32
C PRO A 53 -8.23 35.86 12.07
N ALA A 54 -9.48 36.22 12.29
CA ALA A 54 -10.41 36.68 11.27
C ALA A 54 -10.93 38.07 11.64
N PHE A 55 -11.50 38.77 10.68
CA PHE A 55 -12.18 40.04 10.92
C PHE A 55 -13.66 39.85 10.65
N GLY A 56 -14.49 40.06 11.67
CA GLY A 56 -15.92 40.26 11.49
C GLY A 56 -16.20 41.70 11.09
N VAL A 57 -17.37 41.97 10.52
CA VAL A 57 -17.82 43.34 10.21
C VAL A 57 -19.02 43.66 11.10
N MET A 58 -18.92 44.77 11.85
CA MET A 58 -20.04 45.34 12.60
C MET A 58 -20.39 46.69 11.98
N TYR A 59 -21.68 46.95 11.76
CA TYR A 59 -22.14 48.23 11.24
C TYR A 59 -22.53 49.16 12.39
N VAL A 60 -21.90 50.34 12.45
CA VAL A 60 -22.25 51.41 13.39
C VAL A 60 -22.59 52.64 12.56
N PHE A 61 -23.85 53.10 12.61
CA PHE A 61 -24.37 54.18 11.76
C PHE A 61 -24.15 53.96 10.24
N GLY A 62 -24.21 52.71 9.77
CA GLY A 62 -23.96 52.35 8.37
C GLY A 62 -22.49 52.27 7.97
N ILE A 63 -21.55 52.55 8.89
CA ILE A 63 -20.11 52.42 8.66
C ILE A 63 -19.68 50.98 9.03
N PRO A 64 -19.07 50.22 8.10
CA PRO A 64 -18.53 48.89 8.40
C PRO A 64 -17.23 49.01 9.21
N ILE A 65 -17.25 48.56 10.46
CA ILE A 65 -16.08 48.52 11.35
C ILE A 65 -15.57 47.07 11.44
N PRO A 66 -14.30 46.79 11.06
CA PRO A 66 -13.71 45.47 11.21
C PRO A 66 -13.39 45.20 12.69
N VAL A 67 -13.93 44.11 13.22
CA VAL A 67 -13.71 43.68 14.61
C VAL A 67 -12.89 42.39 14.59
N PRO A 68 -11.76 42.31 15.30
CA PRO A 68 -10.97 41.08 15.37
C PRO A 68 -11.80 39.97 16.03
N GLN A 69 -11.85 38.82 15.38
CA GLN A 69 -12.55 37.63 15.83
C GLN A 69 -11.64 36.41 15.68
N ILE A 70 -11.81 35.42 16.55
CA ILE A 70 -11.12 34.14 16.41
C ILE A 70 -12.06 33.22 15.62
N ALA A 71 -11.73 32.95 14.35
CA ALA A 71 -12.44 31.96 13.56
C ALA A 71 -11.86 30.57 13.82
N VAL A 72 -12.74 29.56 13.77
CA VAL A 72 -12.37 28.15 13.91
C VAL A 72 -12.66 27.45 12.59
N GLN A 73 -11.65 26.77 12.04
CA GLN A 73 -11.84 25.85 10.93
C GLN A 73 -11.50 24.43 11.36
N GLU A 74 -12.42 23.51 11.12
CA GLU A 74 -12.20 22.08 11.30
C GLU A 74 -11.55 21.51 10.04
N GLN A 75 -10.29 21.11 10.14
CA GLN A 75 -9.63 20.29 9.15
C GLN A 75 -10.00 18.82 9.40
N ILE A 76 -10.52 18.16 8.37
CA ILE A 76 -10.90 16.74 8.44
C ILE A 76 -9.99 15.99 7.47
N ALA A 77 -9.32 14.96 7.96
CA ALA A 77 -8.50 14.07 7.15
C ALA A 77 -9.01 12.64 7.24
N ARG A 78 -9.20 11.99 6.09
CA ARG A 78 -9.70 10.61 6.00
C ARG A 78 -8.59 9.69 5.52
N LEU A 79 -8.33 8.61 6.27
CA LEU A 79 -7.46 7.53 5.84
C LEU A 79 -8.32 6.39 5.30
N ALA A 80 -8.03 5.98 4.07
CA ALA A 80 -8.71 4.90 3.38
C ALA A 80 -7.74 3.80 2.93
N VAL A 81 -8.28 2.65 2.58
CA VAL A 81 -7.58 1.54 1.96
C VAL A 81 -8.23 1.25 0.61
N ASN A 82 -7.42 1.15 -0.44
CA ASN A 82 -7.89 0.83 -1.78
C ASN A 82 -8.17 -0.68 -1.91
N ILE A 83 -9.31 -1.03 -2.50
CA ILE A 83 -9.71 -2.43 -2.63
C ILE A 83 -8.81 -3.16 -3.64
N GLY A 84 -8.60 -2.56 -4.81
CA GLY A 84 -7.84 -3.17 -5.90
C GLY A 84 -6.34 -3.26 -5.66
N GLY A 85 -5.74 -2.16 -5.18
CA GLY A 85 -4.30 -1.95 -5.04
C GLY A 85 -3.71 -2.40 -3.71
N ALA A 86 -4.50 -2.46 -2.64
CA ALA A 86 -4.03 -2.90 -1.32
C ALA A 86 -4.75 -4.15 -0.82
N LEU A 87 -6.08 -4.16 -0.78
CA LEU A 87 -6.83 -5.26 -0.15
C LEU A 87 -6.69 -6.59 -0.90
N ILE A 88 -6.85 -6.60 -2.22
CA ILE A 88 -6.72 -7.84 -3.02
C ILE A 88 -5.30 -8.42 -2.96
N PRO A 89 -4.21 -7.64 -3.19
CA PRO A 89 -2.85 -8.13 -3.01
C PRO A 89 -2.59 -8.68 -1.61
N LEU A 90 -3.13 -8.02 -0.58
CA LEU A 90 -2.99 -8.46 0.80
C LEU A 90 -3.69 -9.80 1.03
N ILE A 91 -4.93 -9.96 0.55
CA ILE A 91 -5.67 -11.24 0.65
C ILE A 91 -4.91 -12.34 -0.08
N LEU A 92 -4.44 -12.08 -1.31
CA LEU A 92 -3.71 -13.06 -2.10
C LEU A 92 -2.38 -13.44 -1.43
N SER A 93 -1.64 -12.46 -0.90
CA SER A 93 -0.40 -12.68 -0.16
C SER A 93 -0.64 -13.51 1.10
N THR A 94 -1.71 -13.20 1.85
CA THR A 94 -2.12 -13.96 3.05
C THR A 94 -2.48 -15.41 2.68
N TYR A 95 -3.23 -15.61 1.58
CA TYR A 95 -3.59 -16.93 1.08
C TYR A 95 -2.35 -17.76 0.70
N ILE A 96 -1.40 -17.17 -0.03
CA ILE A 96 -0.15 -17.83 -0.42
C ILE A 96 0.66 -18.17 0.84
N PHE A 97 0.75 -17.25 1.80
CA PHE A 97 1.48 -17.47 3.05
C PHE A 97 0.89 -18.62 3.87
N ALA A 98 -0.43 -18.73 3.96
CA ALA A 98 -1.11 -19.83 4.66
C ALA A 98 -0.90 -21.21 4.01
N LYS A 99 -0.48 -21.25 2.73
CA LYS A 99 -0.16 -22.48 1.99
C LYS A 99 1.34 -22.78 1.97
N LEU A 100 2.19 -21.93 2.54
CA LEU A 100 3.63 -22.21 2.61
C LEU A 100 3.91 -23.34 3.62
N PRO A 101 4.91 -24.20 3.33
CA PRO A 101 5.41 -25.15 4.33
C PRO A 101 5.86 -24.42 5.61
N ALA A 102 5.51 -24.96 6.77
CA ALA A 102 5.76 -24.34 8.08
C ALA A 102 7.24 -23.93 8.29
N LEU A 103 8.17 -24.72 7.76
CA LEU A 103 9.61 -24.46 7.81
C LEU A 103 10.01 -23.09 7.22
N TYR A 104 9.29 -22.59 6.21
CA TYR A 104 9.62 -21.34 5.52
C TYR A 104 8.81 -20.13 6.03
N MET A 105 7.80 -20.35 6.87
CA MET A 105 6.90 -19.28 7.32
C MET A 105 7.64 -18.23 8.17
N LEU A 106 8.44 -18.68 9.16
CA LEU A 106 9.18 -17.76 10.03
C LEU A 106 10.19 -16.93 9.24
N GLY A 107 10.97 -17.57 8.35
CA GLY A 107 11.93 -16.89 7.48
C GLY A 107 11.26 -15.85 6.59
N THR A 108 10.08 -16.17 6.03
CA THR A 108 9.29 -15.25 5.21
C THR A 108 8.80 -14.03 5.99
N VAL A 109 8.30 -14.22 7.21
CA VAL A 109 7.85 -13.11 8.08
C VAL A 109 9.02 -12.20 8.44
N LEU A 110 10.14 -12.77 8.90
CA LEU A 110 11.32 -12.00 9.25
C LEU A 110 11.88 -11.23 8.05
N ALA A 111 11.92 -11.86 6.88
CA ALA A 111 12.34 -11.20 5.64
C ALA A 111 11.38 -10.08 5.20
N ALA A 112 10.06 -10.28 5.33
CA ALA A 112 9.07 -9.24 5.05
C ALA A 112 9.20 -8.04 6.00
N LEU A 113 9.41 -8.29 7.29
CA LEU A 113 9.66 -7.24 8.27
C LEU A 113 10.97 -6.49 7.97
N ALA A 114 12.06 -7.20 7.69
CA ALA A 114 13.34 -6.57 7.35
C ALA A 114 13.25 -5.75 6.05
N ALA A 115 12.59 -6.28 5.01
CA ALA A 115 12.31 -5.55 3.78
C ALA A 115 11.44 -4.30 4.04
N SER A 116 10.45 -4.39 4.93
CA SER A 116 9.61 -3.23 5.29
C SER A 116 10.41 -2.09 5.90
N VAL A 117 11.40 -2.41 6.75
CA VAL A 117 12.28 -1.41 7.35
C VAL A 117 13.13 -0.74 6.27
N ALA A 118 13.70 -1.53 5.34
CA ALA A 118 14.45 -0.98 4.22
C ALA A 118 13.57 -0.06 3.35
N VAL A 119 12.38 -0.51 2.93
CA VAL A 119 11.44 0.28 2.12
C VAL A 119 11.03 1.57 2.83
N TYR A 120 10.82 1.53 4.15
CA TYR A 120 10.50 2.73 4.92
C TYR A 120 11.58 3.80 4.85
N PHE A 121 12.86 3.43 4.99
CA PHE A 121 13.97 4.38 4.85
C PHE A 121 14.10 4.96 3.45
N MET A 122 13.59 4.25 2.44
CA MET A 122 13.61 4.68 1.03
C MET A 122 12.38 5.55 0.68
N SER A 123 11.29 5.40 1.43
CA SER A 123 10.03 6.10 1.22
C SER A 123 10.08 7.55 1.72
N ARG A 124 9.35 8.44 1.04
CA ARG A 124 9.19 9.85 1.44
C ARG A 124 7.73 10.26 1.31
N VAL A 125 7.23 11.00 2.29
CA VAL A 125 5.87 11.56 2.24
C VAL A 125 5.93 12.96 1.65
N VAL A 126 5.37 13.12 0.45
CA VAL A 126 5.36 14.38 -0.29
C VAL A 126 3.97 15.03 -0.17
N PRO A 127 3.86 16.27 0.34
CA PRO A 127 2.59 16.98 0.46
C PRO A 127 1.83 17.06 -0.87
N GLY A 128 0.54 16.73 -0.84
CA GLY A 128 -0.33 16.73 -2.03
C GLY A 128 -0.16 15.53 -2.97
N VAL A 129 0.89 14.72 -2.81
CA VAL A 129 1.15 13.53 -3.63
C VAL A 129 0.93 12.24 -2.84
N GLY A 130 1.35 12.19 -1.58
CA GLY A 130 1.29 11.00 -0.73
C GLY A 130 2.66 10.35 -0.51
N VAL A 131 2.68 9.04 -0.28
CA VAL A 131 3.94 8.30 -0.09
C VAL A 131 4.54 7.98 -1.44
N VAL A 132 5.82 8.32 -1.63
CA VAL A 132 6.57 8.04 -2.84
C VAL A 132 7.77 7.15 -2.49
N THR A 133 7.97 6.11 -3.27
CA THR A 133 9.14 5.22 -3.19
C THR A 133 9.93 5.28 -4.51
N PRO A 134 11.25 5.06 -4.51
CA PRO A 134 12.03 5.03 -5.74
C PRO A 134 11.62 3.82 -6.60
N GLY A 135 11.23 4.06 -7.87
CA GLY A 135 10.55 3.11 -8.77
C GLY A 135 10.80 1.61 -8.55
N PHE A 136 11.88 1.06 -9.10
CA PHE A 136 12.16 -0.39 -9.09
C PHE A 136 12.81 -0.91 -7.79
N LEU A 137 13.07 -0.02 -6.84
CA LEU A 137 13.88 -0.32 -5.67
C LEU A 137 13.15 -1.23 -4.66
N PRO A 138 11.87 -0.99 -4.29
CA PRO A 138 11.12 -1.92 -3.45
C PRO A 138 11.00 -3.35 -4.01
N PRO A 139 10.73 -3.57 -5.32
CA PRO A 139 10.81 -4.91 -5.93
C PRO A 139 12.14 -5.62 -5.75
N ILE A 140 13.25 -4.91 -5.99
CA ILE A 140 14.60 -5.48 -5.87
C ILE A 140 14.89 -5.81 -4.41
N VAL A 141 14.58 -4.91 -3.48
CA VAL A 141 14.72 -5.14 -2.04
C VAL A 141 13.94 -6.38 -1.62
N ALA A 142 12.66 -6.47 -1.99
CA ALA A 142 11.83 -7.62 -1.65
C ALA A 142 12.39 -8.94 -2.20
N PHE A 143 12.86 -8.95 -3.44
CA PHE A 143 13.54 -10.10 -4.02
C PHE A 143 14.82 -10.46 -3.25
N LEU A 144 15.70 -9.49 -2.96
CA LEU A 144 16.95 -9.75 -2.24
C LEU A 144 16.69 -10.30 -0.85
N PHE A 145 15.71 -9.76 -0.11
CA PHE A 145 15.33 -10.26 1.20
C PHE A 145 14.71 -11.67 1.14
N SER A 146 14.04 -12.02 0.04
CA SER A 146 13.51 -13.37 -0.16
C SER A 146 14.57 -14.47 -0.25
N LEU A 147 15.82 -14.12 -0.61
CA LEU A 147 16.95 -15.06 -0.58
C LEU A 147 17.28 -15.55 0.83
N TRP A 148 16.96 -14.75 1.85
CA TRP A 148 17.24 -15.02 3.26
C TRP A 148 16.07 -15.72 3.96
N ALA A 149 14.94 -15.92 3.27
CA ALA A 149 13.74 -16.56 3.81
C ALA A 149 13.81 -18.10 3.84
N GLY A 150 15.00 -18.68 3.63
CA GLY A 150 15.28 -20.12 3.68
C GLY A 150 15.17 -20.83 2.33
N ARG A 151 14.22 -20.44 1.48
CA ARG A 151 14.16 -20.89 0.08
C ARG A 151 13.60 -19.78 -0.80
N LEU A 152 14.38 -19.40 -1.82
CA LEU A 152 13.86 -18.52 -2.87
C LEU A 152 12.73 -19.25 -3.60
N THR A 153 11.53 -18.72 -3.48
CA THR A 153 10.41 -19.07 -4.35
C THR A 153 9.71 -17.80 -4.81
N PRO A 154 9.13 -17.79 -6.01
CA PRO A 154 8.28 -16.70 -6.48
C PRO A 154 7.19 -16.31 -5.48
N ALA A 155 6.61 -17.29 -4.79
CA ALA A 155 5.62 -17.08 -3.72
C ALA A 155 6.17 -16.29 -2.54
N VAL A 156 7.34 -16.67 -2.03
CA VAL A 156 7.98 -15.97 -0.91
C VAL A 156 8.36 -14.54 -1.32
N ALA A 157 8.90 -14.34 -2.53
CA ALA A 157 9.22 -13.02 -3.05
C ALA A 157 7.95 -12.15 -3.24
N TYR A 158 6.84 -12.73 -3.69
CA TYR A 158 5.54 -12.04 -3.77
C TYR A 158 5.08 -11.55 -2.39
N ILE A 159 5.10 -12.44 -1.38
CA ILE A 159 4.66 -12.14 -0.02
C ILE A 159 5.49 -11.00 0.57
N ILE A 160 6.82 -11.10 0.48
CA ILE A 160 7.74 -10.08 0.97
C ILE A 160 7.54 -8.76 0.24
N GLY A 161 7.27 -8.78 -1.07
CA GLY A 161 6.99 -7.58 -1.84
C GLY A 161 5.72 -6.85 -1.40
N VAL A 162 4.62 -7.60 -1.21
CA VAL A 162 3.34 -7.03 -0.77
C VAL A 162 3.43 -6.52 0.66
N TYR A 163 3.81 -7.36 1.62
CA TYR A 163 3.87 -6.96 3.04
C TYR A 163 4.98 -5.96 3.31
N GLY A 164 6.16 -6.14 2.70
CA GLY A 164 7.28 -5.23 2.85
C GLY A 164 6.93 -3.82 2.40
N THR A 165 6.27 -3.68 1.24
CA THR A 165 5.87 -2.37 0.72
C THR A 165 4.72 -1.78 1.52
N LEU A 166 3.67 -2.56 1.81
CA LEU A 166 2.53 -2.08 2.61
C LEU A 166 2.97 -1.56 3.98
N LEU A 167 3.78 -2.34 4.70
CA LEU A 167 4.24 -1.95 6.02
C LEU A 167 5.23 -0.77 5.95
N GLY A 168 6.21 -0.87 5.05
CA GLY A 168 7.31 0.08 4.97
C GLY A 168 6.90 1.43 4.38
N ALA A 169 6.24 1.43 3.22
CA ALA A 169 5.82 2.66 2.56
C ALA A 169 4.61 3.28 3.27
N ASP A 170 3.54 2.51 3.49
CA ASP A 170 2.29 3.08 3.97
C ASP A 170 2.18 3.10 5.50
N VAL A 171 2.21 1.94 6.16
CA VAL A 171 1.86 1.82 7.58
C VAL A 171 2.80 2.64 8.47
N TYR A 172 4.11 2.53 8.27
CA TYR A 172 5.09 3.26 9.08
C TYR A 172 5.05 4.78 8.84
N ASN A 173 4.49 5.25 7.72
CA ASN A 173 4.35 6.67 7.41
C ASN A 173 2.98 7.27 7.76
N ILE A 174 1.99 6.49 8.24
CA ILE A 174 0.63 6.98 8.55
C ILE A 174 0.65 8.26 9.41
N ARG A 175 1.52 8.31 10.44
CA ARG A 175 1.63 9.50 11.30
C ARG A 175 2.07 10.74 10.53
N LYS A 176 3.05 10.60 9.61
CA LYS A 176 3.55 11.70 8.78
C LYS A 176 2.49 12.13 7.75
N ILE A 177 1.74 11.19 7.20
CA ILE A 177 0.63 11.45 6.26
C ILE A 177 -0.48 12.25 6.97
N LEU A 178 -0.96 11.77 8.11
CA LEU A 178 -2.03 12.43 8.86
C LEU A 178 -1.61 13.78 9.44
N ALA A 179 -0.32 14.00 9.72
CA ALA A 179 0.18 15.30 10.16
C ALA A 179 -0.10 16.42 9.15
N GLN A 180 -0.14 16.10 7.85
CA GLN A 180 -0.45 17.01 6.75
C GLN A 180 -1.94 17.32 6.61
N MET A 181 -2.82 16.63 7.34
CA MET A 181 -4.28 16.76 7.27
C MET A 181 -4.85 16.74 5.83
N PRO A 182 -4.48 15.77 4.97
CA PRO A 182 -5.02 15.71 3.61
C PRO A 182 -6.52 15.37 3.63
N PRO A 183 -7.35 15.92 2.73
CA PRO A 183 -8.79 15.62 2.69
C PRO A 183 -9.09 14.11 2.60
N LEU A 184 -8.29 13.40 1.81
CA LEU A 184 -8.29 11.95 1.68
C LEU A 184 -6.86 11.47 1.44
N ALA A 185 -6.42 10.51 2.24
CA ALA A 185 -5.22 9.71 1.99
C ALA A 185 -5.64 8.24 1.85
N SER A 186 -5.24 7.58 0.77
CA SER A 186 -5.55 6.16 0.57
C SER A 186 -4.28 5.33 0.48
N ILE A 187 -4.17 4.31 1.34
CA ILE A 187 -3.21 3.22 1.20
C ILE A 187 -3.57 2.44 -0.07
N GLY A 188 -2.59 2.13 -0.92
CA GLY A 188 -2.89 1.52 -2.22
C GLY A 188 -3.55 2.47 -3.22
N GLY A 189 -3.45 3.79 -3.02
CA GLY A 189 -4.30 4.80 -3.65
C GLY A 189 -4.24 4.83 -5.19
N ALA A 190 -3.14 4.38 -5.80
CA ALA A 190 -3.00 4.28 -7.25
C ALA A 190 -3.64 3.00 -7.85
N GLY A 191 -4.31 2.18 -7.03
CA GLY A 191 -4.92 0.93 -7.47
C GLY A 191 -3.87 -0.10 -7.89
N VAL A 192 -4.08 -0.75 -9.04
CA VAL A 192 -3.09 -1.69 -9.61
C VAL A 192 -1.73 -1.06 -9.94
N TRP A 193 -1.65 0.27 -10.04
CA TRP A 193 -0.41 1.00 -10.28
C TRP A 193 0.32 1.35 -8.98
N ASP A 194 -0.24 0.97 -7.84
CA ASP A 194 0.35 1.22 -6.55
C ASP A 194 1.58 0.35 -6.29
N GLY A 195 2.50 0.88 -5.48
CA GLY A 195 3.71 0.20 -5.08
C GLY A 195 3.44 -1.16 -4.45
N ILE A 196 2.37 -1.33 -3.65
CA ILE A 196 2.04 -2.61 -3.02
C ILE A 196 1.82 -3.70 -4.08
N TYR A 197 0.97 -3.40 -5.07
CA TYR A 197 0.58 -4.31 -6.13
C TYR A 197 1.77 -4.62 -7.04
N LEU A 198 2.40 -3.59 -7.61
CA LEU A 198 3.51 -3.74 -8.56
C LEU A 198 4.73 -4.41 -7.92
N THR A 199 5.04 -4.06 -6.67
CA THR A 199 6.21 -4.62 -5.98
C THR A 199 6.08 -6.12 -5.76
N GLY A 200 4.93 -6.60 -5.31
CA GLY A 200 4.70 -8.04 -5.15
C GLY A 200 4.96 -8.80 -6.45
N ILE A 201 4.42 -8.29 -7.56
CA ILE A 201 4.50 -8.94 -8.88
C ILE A 201 5.92 -8.95 -9.42
N MET A 202 6.57 -7.80 -9.34
CA MET A 202 7.92 -7.64 -9.89
C MET A 202 8.91 -8.46 -9.06
N ALA A 203 8.80 -8.45 -7.73
CA ALA A 203 9.59 -9.32 -6.86
C ALA A 203 9.37 -10.80 -7.17
N ALA A 204 8.11 -11.22 -7.36
CA ALA A 204 7.78 -12.59 -7.75
C ALA A 204 8.36 -12.97 -9.12
N THR A 205 8.32 -12.04 -10.08
CA THR A 205 8.89 -12.21 -11.42
C THR A 205 10.41 -12.38 -11.36
N LEU A 206 11.09 -11.58 -10.54
CA LEU A 206 12.52 -11.77 -10.28
C LEU A 206 12.77 -13.14 -9.63
N GLY A 207 11.96 -13.52 -8.65
CA GLY A 207 12.00 -14.86 -8.05
C GLY A 207 11.77 -16.00 -9.05
N LEU A 208 11.01 -15.79 -10.13
CA LEU A 208 10.83 -16.79 -11.19
C LEU A 208 12.04 -16.92 -12.11
N LEU A 209 12.74 -15.82 -12.36
CA LEU A 209 13.89 -15.75 -13.26
C LEU A 209 15.16 -16.31 -12.63
N PHE A 210 15.30 -16.19 -11.30
CA PHE A 210 16.53 -16.53 -10.57
C PHE A 210 16.39 -17.75 -9.62
N ARG A 211 15.31 -18.55 -9.76
CA ARG A 211 15.07 -19.77 -8.95
C ARG A 211 15.74 -21.02 -9.50
#